data_AF-A0A352JLG8-F1
#
_entry.id   AF-A0A352JLG8-F1
#
_cell.length_a   1.000
_cell.length_b   1.000
_cell.length_c   1.000
_cell.angle_alpha   90.00
_cell.angle_beta   90.00
_cell.angle_gamma   90.00
#
_symmetry.space_group_name_H-M   'P 1'
#
loop_
_entity.id
_entity.type
_entity.pdbx_description
1 polymer ?
#
loop_
_entity_poly.entity_id
_entity_poly.type
_entity_poly.pdbx_seq_one_letter_code
_entity_poly.pdbx_strand_id
1 'polypeptide(L)'
;MSKDSYNVVFEYDETMGGAYGVRTWTSYTDRAKFEEIFKGRPGEIVVAQGVSQEEALNLTSLTPEICRLMCAVEQAYQDNPKPDMELVKYAITKAKYAIAYDRKHIEEKDLKRIDAKKYIEAFNKLTKNQRFTFKGASMSGIMLACFNDLGQVL
;
A
#
# COMPACT_ATOMS: atom_id res chain seq x y z
N MET A 1 10.55 -11.56 -21.34
CA MET A 1 9.55 -10.47 -21.38
C MET A 1 10.05 -9.46 -22.41
N SER A 2 9.20 -9.03 -23.35
CA SER A 2 9.63 -8.16 -24.47
C SER A 2 10.01 -6.77 -23.98
N LYS A 3 10.92 -6.10 -24.69
CA LYS A 3 11.42 -4.75 -24.40
C LYS A 3 10.36 -3.64 -24.53
N ASP A 4 9.13 -3.99 -24.94
CA ASP A 4 8.10 -3.05 -25.40
C ASP A 4 6.85 -3.02 -24.51
N SER A 5 6.94 -3.48 -23.25
CA SER A 5 5.79 -3.41 -22.35
C SER A 5 5.53 -1.97 -21.89
N TYR A 6 4.28 -1.52 -22.00
CA TYR A 6 3.84 -0.22 -21.51
C TYR A 6 3.54 -0.33 -20.01
N ASN A 7 4.50 0.04 -19.16
CA ASN A 7 4.35 -0.09 -17.71
C ASN A 7 3.71 1.15 -17.11
N VAL A 8 2.73 0.95 -16.23
CA VAL A 8 2.06 2.03 -15.51
C VAL A 8 2.14 1.77 -14.01
N VAL A 9 2.51 2.80 -13.26
CA VAL A 9 2.59 2.77 -11.80
C VAL A 9 1.38 3.51 -11.24
N PHE A 10 0.70 2.88 -10.30
CA PHE A 10 -0.48 3.39 -9.62
C PHE A 10 -0.16 3.65 -8.15
N GLU A 11 -0.86 4.59 -7.55
CA GLU A 11 -0.96 4.80 -6.10
C GLU A 11 -2.44 4.74 -5.73
N TYR A 12 -2.79 3.93 -4.75
CA TYR A 12 -4.17 3.91 -4.26
C TYR A 12 -4.49 5.21 -3.52
N ASP A 13 -5.65 5.79 -3.81
CA ASP A 13 -6.15 6.99 -3.14
C ASP A 13 -6.81 6.66 -1.78
N GLU A 14 -7.30 7.70 -1.11
CA GLU A 14 -7.90 7.58 0.22
C GLU A 14 -9.20 6.75 0.25
N THR A 15 -9.85 6.55 -0.90
CA THR A 15 -11.10 5.77 -1.00
C THR A 15 -10.85 4.26 -0.88
N MET A 16 -9.60 3.84 -1.03
CA MET A 16 -9.14 2.45 -0.95
C MET A 16 -8.75 2.01 0.47
N GLY A 17 -9.09 2.79 1.50
CA GLY A 17 -8.96 2.37 2.90
C GLY A 17 -7.52 2.06 3.30
N GLY A 18 -7.28 0.87 3.85
CA GLY A 18 -5.97 0.42 4.30
C GLY A 18 -4.93 0.33 3.17
N ALA A 19 -5.35 0.24 1.91
CA ALA A 19 -4.43 0.29 0.77
C ALA A 19 -3.93 1.71 0.42
N TYR A 20 -4.48 2.78 1.02
CA TYR A 20 -4.13 4.16 0.72
C TYR A 20 -2.61 4.41 0.72
N GLY A 21 -2.09 4.93 -0.39
CA GLY A 21 -0.68 5.26 -0.58
C GLY A 21 0.21 4.08 -0.98
N VAL A 22 -0.32 2.85 -1.06
CA VAL A 22 0.44 1.72 -1.62
C VAL A 22 0.60 1.91 -3.12
N ARG A 23 1.82 1.74 -3.61
CA ARG A 23 2.12 1.77 -5.03
C ARG A 23 2.22 0.37 -5.62
N THR A 24 1.60 0.20 -6.76
CA THR A 24 1.65 -1.02 -7.58
C THR A 24 2.00 -0.64 -9.01
N TRP A 25 2.36 -1.62 -9.82
CA TRP A 25 2.56 -1.37 -11.24
C TRP A 25 2.00 -2.53 -12.06
N THR A 26 1.62 -2.25 -13.30
CA THR A 26 1.10 -3.25 -14.22
C THR A 26 1.68 -3.01 -15.61
N SER A 27 2.11 -4.09 -16.26
CA SER A 27 2.52 -4.07 -17.66
C SER A 27 1.32 -4.24 -18.56
N TYR A 28 1.21 -3.36 -19.54
CA TYR A 28 0.26 -3.46 -20.65
C TYR A 28 1.01 -3.74 -21.94
N THR A 29 0.30 -4.27 -22.94
CA THR A 29 0.86 -4.49 -24.27
C THR A 29 1.26 -3.17 -24.92
N ASP A 30 0.42 -2.15 -24.77
CA ASP A 30 0.63 -0.81 -25.31
C ASP A 30 -0.22 0.21 -24.53
N ARG A 31 -0.08 1.49 -24.90
CA ARG A 31 -0.83 2.61 -24.32
C ARG A 31 -2.34 2.51 -24.58
N ALA A 32 -2.75 2.07 -25.77
CA ALA A 32 -4.17 1.99 -26.13
C ALA A 32 -4.90 0.96 -25.23
N LYS A 33 -4.24 -0.17 -24.95
CA LYS A 33 -4.78 -1.18 -24.04
C LYS A 33 -4.89 -0.68 -22.61
N PHE A 34 -3.90 0.10 -22.14
CA PHE A 34 -4.00 0.78 -20.86
C PHE A 34 -5.20 1.73 -20.82
N GLU A 35 -5.37 2.61 -21.81
CA GLU A 35 -6.48 3.59 -21.84
C GLU A 35 -7.86 2.93 -21.94
N GLU A 36 -7.97 1.76 -22.59
CA GLU A 36 -9.18 0.93 -22.64
C GLU A 36 -9.57 0.43 -21.23
N ILE A 37 -8.59 -0.09 -20.48
CA ILE A 37 -8.80 -0.72 -19.16
C ILE A 37 -8.94 0.34 -18.04
N PHE A 38 -8.14 1.41 -18.10
CA PHE A 38 -8.00 2.38 -17.01
C PHE A 38 -9.26 3.21 -16.76
N LYS A 39 -10.11 3.39 -17.77
CA LYS A 39 -11.41 4.09 -17.63
C LYS A 39 -12.32 3.53 -16.53
N GLY A 40 -12.03 2.33 -16.02
CA GLY A 40 -12.78 1.66 -14.95
C GLY A 40 -12.02 1.37 -13.66
N ARG A 41 -10.93 2.07 -13.33
CA ARG A 41 -10.16 1.87 -12.09
C ARG A 41 -10.42 2.97 -11.05
N PRO A 42 -11.59 2.95 -10.35
CA PRO A 42 -11.83 3.87 -9.24
C PRO A 42 -10.86 3.57 -8.09
N GLY A 43 -10.38 4.61 -7.41
CA GLY A 43 -9.49 4.46 -6.25
C GLY A 43 -8.00 4.38 -6.57
N GLU A 44 -7.60 4.49 -7.84
CA GLU A 44 -6.20 4.45 -8.29
C GLU A 44 -5.81 5.76 -8.99
N ILE A 45 -4.65 6.31 -8.63
CA ILE A 45 -4.04 7.47 -9.27
C ILE A 45 -2.82 7.00 -10.06
N VAL A 46 -2.70 7.41 -11.32
CA VAL A 46 -1.50 7.16 -12.13
C VAL A 46 -0.35 8.04 -11.61
N VAL A 47 0.72 7.41 -11.13
CA VAL A 47 1.95 8.08 -10.69
C VAL A 47 2.91 8.27 -11.86
N ALA A 48 3.03 7.25 -12.72
CA ALA A 48 3.88 7.27 -13.91
C ALA A 48 3.36 6.27 -14.94
N GLN A 49 3.64 6.50 -16.22
CA GLN A 49 3.20 5.63 -17.32
C GLN A 49 4.22 5.61 -18.46
N GLY A 50 4.33 4.50 -19.17
CA GLY A 50 5.34 4.31 -20.22
C GLY A 50 6.78 4.23 -19.69
N VAL A 51 6.95 3.88 -18.42
CA VAL A 51 8.25 3.79 -17.76
C VAL A 51 8.90 2.42 -17.98
N SER A 52 10.22 2.36 -17.81
CA SER A 52 10.91 1.07 -17.82
C SER A 52 10.46 0.19 -16.64
N GLN A 53 10.67 -1.13 -16.74
CA GLN A 53 10.39 -2.03 -15.62
C GLN A 53 11.23 -1.68 -14.38
N GLU A 54 12.49 -1.29 -14.57
CA GLU A 54 13.36 -0.86 -13.46
C GLU A 54 12.81 0.40 -12.78
N GLU A 55 12.37 1.38 -13.57
CA GLU A 55 11.76 2.60 -13.04
C GLU A 55 10.43 2.33 -12.32
N ALA A 56 9.61 1.41 -12.83
CA ALA A 56 8.40 0.96 -12.14
C ALA A 56 8.73 0.32 -10.78
N LEU A 57 9.74 -0.55 -10.73
CA LEU A 57 10.23 -1.15 -9.48
C LEU A 57 10.74 -0.07 -8.51
N ASN A 58 11.56 0.87 -8.99
CA ASN A 58 12.02 2.00 -8.19
C ASN A 58 10.84 2.76 -7.59
N LEU A 59 9.85 3.14 -8.39
CA LEU A 59 8.69 3.90 -7.94
C LEU A 59 7.82 3.13 -6.93
N THR A 60 7.68 1.81 -7.07
CA THR A 60 6.94 0.99 -6.10
C THR A 60 7.69 0.79 -4.79
N SER A 61 9.03 0.72 -4.80
CA SER A 61 9.85 0.66 -3.59
C SER A 61 9.71 1.91 -2.71
N LEU A 62 9.33 3.04 -3.32
CA LEU A 62 9.06 4.29 -2.63
C LEU A 62 7.76 4.29 -1.81
N THR A 63 7.00 3.19 -1.80
CA THR A 63 5.81 3.06 -0.95
C THR A 63 6.16 3.33 0.53
N PRO A 64 5.42 4.19 1.24
CA PRO A 64 5.64 4.44 2.66
C PRO A 64 5.34 3.18 3.49
N GLU A 65 6.14 2.97 4.53
CA GLU A 65 6.04 1.78 5.39
C GLU A 65 4.67 1.67 6.05
N ILE A 66 4.13 2.79 6.53
CA ILE A 66 2.81 2.83 7.15
C ILE A 66 1.72 2.35 6.18
N CYS A 67 1.83 2.64 4.88
CA CYS A 67 0.87 2.20 3.87
C CYS A 67 0.92 0.68 3.67
N ARG A 68 2.12 0.08 3.65
CA ARG A 68 2.27 -1.39 3.58
C ARG A 68 1.65 -2.06 4.81
N LEU A 69 1.85 -1.49 5.99
CA LEU A 69 1.34 -2.03 7.25
C LEU A 69 -0.19 -1.92 7.34
N MET A 70 -0.75 -0.75 7.01
CA MET A 70 -2.20 -0.56 6.96
C MET A 70 -2.86 -1.56 5.99
N CYS A 71 -2.26 -1.72 4.80
CA CYS A 71 -2.77 -2.62 3.78
C CYS A 71 -2.75 -4.07 4.24
N ALA A 72 -1.64 -4.51 4.86
CA ALA A 72 -1.51 -5.87 5.35
C ALA A 72 -2.50 -6.20 6.46
N VAL A 73 -2.75 -5.27 7.37
CA VAL A 73 -3.75 -5.51 8.41
C VAL A 73 -5.15 -5.49 7.80
N GLU A 74 -5.49 -4.55 6.92
CA GLU A 74 -6.80 -4.55 6.25
C GLU A 74 -7.06 -5.87 5.49
N GLN A 75 -6.05 -6.40 4.79
CA GLN A 75 -6.16 -7.70 4.11
C GLN A 75 -6.46 -8.86 5.06
N ALA A 76 -5.92 -8.84 6.28
CA ALA A 76 -6.23 -9.86 7.28
C ALA A 76 -7.72 -9.84 7.71
N TYR A 77 -8.39 -8.69 7.59
CA TYR A 77 -9.79 -8.49 7.97
C TYR A 77 -10.77 -8.56 6.78
N GLN A 78 -10.28 -8.60 5.54
CA GLN A 78 -11.09 -8.42 4.33
C GLN A 78 -12.30 -9.37 4.24
N ASP A 79 -12.12 -10.62 4.64
CA ASP A 79 -13.16 -11.66 4.59
C ASP A 79 -13.55 -12.19 5.98
N ASN A 80 -12.93 -11.67 7.05
CA ASN A 80 -13.19 -12.08 8.41
C ASN A 80 -13.20 -10.86 9.34
N PRO A 81 -14.35 -10.46 9.90
CA PRO A 81 -14.43 -9.32 10.82
C PRO A 81 -13.73 -9.56 12.16
N LYS A 82 -13.35 -10.81 12.47
CA LYS A 82 -12.60 -11.22 13.65
C LYS A 82 -11.52 -12.23 13.25
N PRO A 83 -10.48 -11.79 12.53
CA PRO A 83 -9.41 -12.67 12.13
C PRO A 83 -8.63 -13.15 13.35
N ASP A 84 -8.06 -14.33 13.22
CA ASP A 84 -7.09 -14.84 14.18
C ASP A 84 -5.91 -13.85 14.27
N MET A 85 -5.47 -13.55 15.49
CA MET A 85 -4.33 -12.67 15.75
C MET A 85 -3.04 -13.22 15.11
N GLU A 86 -2.91 -14.53 14.96
CA GLU A 86 -1.77 -15.12 14.25
C GLU A 86 -1.79 -14.81 12.75
N LEU A 87 -2.98 -14.74 12.12
CA LEU A 87 -3.11 -14.29 10.73
C LEU A 87 -2.72 -12.83 10.56
N VAL A 88 -3.12 -11.98 11.52
CA VAL A 88 -2.74 -10.56 11.52
C VAL A 88 -1.23 -10.40 11.69
N LYS A 89 -0.62 -11.11 12.65
CA LYS A 89 0.84 -11.12 12.86
C LYS A 89 1.59 -11.62 11.62
N TYR A 90 1.08 -12.67 10.98
CA TYR A 90 1.64 -13.19 9.73
C TYR A 90 1.59 -12.14 8.61
N ALA A 91 0.46 -11.46 8.42
CA ALA A 91 0.31 -10.40 7.42
C ALA A 91 1.28 -9.23 7.67
N ILE A 92 1.38 -8.75 8.92
CA ILE A 92 2.33 -7.71 9.33
C ILE A 92 3.78 -8.17 9.06
N THR A 93 4.10 -9.43 9.34
CA THR A 93 5.44 -9.98 9.11
C THR A 93 5.79 -9.96 7.62
N LYS A 94 4.86 -10.34 6.73
CA LYS A 94 5.08 -10.23 5.27
C LYS A 94 5.28 -8.78 4.84
N ALA A 95 4.51 -7.85 5.39
CA ALA A 95 4.69 -6.42 5.11
C ALA A 95 6.07 -5.92 5.55
N LYS A 96 6.56 -6.35 6.72
CA LYS A 96 7.92 -6.02 7.20
C LYS A 96 9.01 -6.55 6.26
N TYR A 97 8.86 -7.75 5.72
CA TYR A 97 9.80 -8.27 4.71
C TYR A 97 9.77 -7.45 3.43
N ALA A 98 8.58 -7.08 2.93
CA ALA A 98 8.45 -6.21 1.76
C ALA A 98 9.08 -4.83 2.01
N ILE A 99 8.85 -4.24 3.19
CA ILE A 99 9.48 -2.99 3.61
C ILE A 99 11.00 -3.13 3.62
N ALA A 100 11.54 -4.18 4.24
CA ALA A 100 12.99 -4.38 4.31
C ALA A 100 13.61 -4.51 2.91
N TYR A 101 12.93 -5.22 2.00
CA TYR A 101 13.33 -5.30 0.59
C TYR A 101 13.29 -3.93 -0.09
N ASP A 102 12.21 -3.18 0.07
CA ASP A 102 12.05 -1.82 -0.46
C ASP A 102 13.16 -0.89 0.06
N ARG A 103 13.52 -0.97 1.36
CA ARG A 103 14.58 -0.15 1.96
C ARG A 103 15.95 -0.48 1.40
N LYS A 104 16.26 -1.77 1.27
CA LYS A 104 17.51 -2.24 0.67
C LYS A 104 17.62 -1.78 -0.79
N HIS A 105 16.55 -1.93 -1.58
CA HIS A 105 16.54 -1.49 -2.98
C HIS A 105 16.74 0.02 -3.12
N ILE A 106 16.12 0.81 -2.24
CA ILE A 106 16.29 2.27 -2.20
C ILE A 106 17.74 2.66 -1.90
N GLU A 107 18.39 1.99 -0.95
CA GLU A 107 19.78 2.22 -0.61
C GLU A 107 20.72 1.85 -1.77
N GLU A 108 20.53 0.66 -2.37
CA GLU A 108 21.34 0.17 -3.50
C GLU A 108 21.22 1.06 -4.75
N LYS A 109 20.09 1.75 -4.91
CA LYS A 109 19.78 2.60 -6.07
C LYS A 109 19.88 4.09 -5.78
N ASP A 110 20.32 4.47 -4.58
CA ASP A 110 20.41 5.87 -4.12
C ASP A 110 19.12 6.67 -4.35
N LEU A 111 17.97 6.05 -4.07
CA LEU A 111 16.66 6.67 -4.29
C LEU A 111 16.25 7.56 -3.12
N LYS A 112 15.58 8.67 -3.41
CA LYS A 112 15.04 9.55 -2.37
C LYS A 112 13.68 9.05 -1.89
N ARG A 113 13.56 8.77 -0.59
CA ARG A 113 12.29 8.42 0.06
C ARG A 113 11.27 9.56 -0.09
N ILE A 114 10.00 9.20 -0.28
CA ILE A 114 8.90 10.17 -0.26
C ILE A 114 8.54 10.55 1.18
N ASP A 115 8.04 11.77 1.36
CA ASP A 115 7.54 12.23 2.65
C ASP A 115 6.28 11.45 3.04
N ALA A 116 6.36 10.74 4.16
CA ALA A 116 5.27 9.90 4.66
C ALA A 116 4.25 10.69 5.53
N LYS A 117 4.50 11.97 5.83
CA LYS A 117 3.72 12.76 6.80
C LYS A 117 2.23 12.75 6.52
N LYS A 118 1.81 12.92 5.26
CA LYS A 118 0.37 12.91 4.90
C LYS A 118 -0.32 11.58 5.20
N TYR A 119 0.39 10.45 5.04
CA TYR A 119 -0.17 9.12 5.32
C TYR A 119 -0.22 8.82 6.81
N ILE A 120 0.78 9.29 7.57
CA ILE A 120 0.79 9.23 9.04
C ILE A 120 -0.35 10.08 9.62
N GLU A 121 -0.57 11.28 9.07
CA GLU A 121 -1.70 12.13 9.47
C GLU A 121 -3.05 11.48 9.14
N ALA A 122 -3.19 10.86 7.97
CA ALA A 122 -4.39 10.11 7.61
C ALA A 122 -4.64 8.94 8.58
N PHE A 123 -3.61 8.14 8.86
CA PHE A 123 -3.66 7.08 9.86
C PHE A 123 -4.09 7.61 11.24
N ASN A 124 -3.47 8.68 11.72
CA ASN A 124 -3.80 9.28 13.01
C ASN A 124 -5.22 9.85 13.08
N LYS A 125 -5.75 10.38 11.97
CA LYS A 125 -7.15 10.83 11.91
C LYS A 125 -8.11 9.64 12.01
N LEU A 126 -7.78 8.55 11.32
CA LEU A 126 -8.57 7.32 11.34
C LEU A 126 -8.58 6.69 12.73
N THR A 127 -7.44 6.63 13.41
CA THR A 127 -7.36 6.03 14.75
C THR A 127 -8.04 6.84 15.84
N LYS A 128 -8.26 8.14 15.61
CA LYS A 128 -8.93 9.04 16.56
C LYS A 128 -10.45 9.12 16.39
N ASN A 129 -11.01 8.61 15.29
CA ASN A 129 -12.43 8.80 14.99
C ASN A 129 -13.28 7.59 15.44
N GLN A 130 -14.09 7.76 16.49
CA GLN A 130 -14.91 6.71 17.11
C GLN A 130 -16.21 6.34 16.35
N ARG A 131 -16.50 6.96 15.19
CA ARG A 131 -17.73 6.67 14.43
C ARG A 131 -17.48 5.62 13.34
N PHE A 132 -17.74 4.38 13.72
CA PHE A 132 -17.54 3.15 12.97
C PHE A 132 -18.51 2.98 11.79
N THR A 133 -18.00 2.59 10.62
CA THR A 133 -18.77 1.97 9.53
C THR A 133 -18.08 0.68 9.10
N PHE A 134 -18.73 -0.24 8.39
CA PHE A 134 -18.12 -1.52 7.98
C PHE A 134 -16.82 -1.35 7.15
N LYS A 135 -16.69 -0.26 6.37
CA LYS A 135 -15.43 0.16 5.72
C LYS A 135 -14.40 0.78 6.67
N GLY A 136 -14.84 1.34 7.80
CA GLY A 136 -13.97 1.75 8.91
C GLY A 136 -13.66 0.61 9.91
N ALA A 137 -14.40 -0.51 9.85
CA ALA A 137 -14.26 -1.66 10.74
C ALA A 137 -13.04 -2.53 10.36
N SER A 138 -12.68 -2.64 9.07
CA SER A 138 -11.41 -3.23 8.63
C SER A 138 -10.21 -2.48 9.22
N MET A 139 -10.33 -1.15 9.35
CA MET A 139 -9.30 -0.28 9.90
C MET A 139 -9.30 -0.17 11.43
N SER A 140 -10.36 -0.61 12.09
CA SER A 140 -10.44 -0.68 13.55
C SER A 140 -9.77 -1.94 14.12
N GLY A 141 -9.75 -3.02 13.35
CA GLY A 141 -8.92 -4.19 13.61
C GLY A 141 -7.42 -3.89 13.63
N ILE A 142 -7.01 -2.92 12.81
CA ILE A 142 -5.67 -2.30 12.81
C ILE A 142 -5.34 -1.67 14.16
N MET A 143 -6.34 -1.04 14.80
CA MET A 143 -6.14 -0.42 16.12
C MET A 143 -5.99 -1.46 17.22
N LEU A 144 -6.78 -2.54 17.24
CA LEU A 144 -6.69 -3.56 18.30
C LEU A 144 -5.39 -4.37 18.25
N ALA A 145 -4.89 -4.67 17.04
CA ALA A 145 -3.63 -5.42 16.87
C ALA A 145 -2.38 -4.58 17.18
N CYS A 146 -2.40 -3.28 16.87
CA CYS A 146 -1.29 -2.39 17.18
C CYS A 146 -1.24 -1.92 18.65
N PHE A 147 -2.38 -1.92 19.38
CA PHE A 147 -2.42 -1.43 20.76
C PHE A 147 -2.12 -2.48 21.84
N ASN A 148 -2.42 -3.77 21.62
CA ASN A 148 -2.37 -4.76 22.72
C ASN A 148 -1.10 -5.63 22.79
N ASP A 149 -0.35 -5.83 21.69
CA ASP A 149 0.76 -6.81 21.69
C ASP A 149 2.17 -6.22 21.41
N LEU A 150 2.31 -4.98 20.95
CA LEU A 150 3.60 -4.45 20.46
C LEU A 150 4.18 -3.27 21.25
N GLY A 151 3.63 -2.93 22.42
CA GLY A 151 4.29 -2.09 23.42
C GLY A 151 5.07 -0.90 22.87
N GLN A 152 4.39 0.24 22.78
CA GLN A 152 4.94 1.58 22.49
C GLN A 152 5.23 1.91 21.02
N VAL A 153 4.71 3.07 20.60
CA VAL A 153 5.26 3.87 19.51
C VAL A 153 6.14 4.95 20.16
N LEU A 154 7.45 4.69 20.19
CA LEU A 154 8.52 5.69 20.07
C LEU A 154 9.46 5.19 18.97
#